data_AF-A0A2R6L3S3-F1
#
_entry.id   AF-A0A2R6L3S3-F1
#
_cell.length_a   1.000
_cell.length_b   1.000
_cell.length_c   1.000
_cell.angle_alpha   90.00
_cell.angle_beta   90.00
_cell.angle_gamma   90.00
#
_symmetry.space_group_name_H-M   'P 1'
#
loop_
_entity.id
_entity.type
_entity.pdbx_description
1 polymer ?
#
loop_
_entity_poly.entity_id
_entity_poly.type
_entity_poly.pdbx_seq_one_letter_code
_entity_poly.pdbx_strand_id
1 'polypeptide(L)' 'LTIHVERADEIERSWFVVYDGGGADVNKCALLAEERASRGFYGFCTYDPSTVDWIIDHLESTYGLLEPQ' A
#
# COMPACT_ATOMS: atom_id res chain seq x y z
N LEU A 1 -11.65 -7.15 -9.05
CA LEU A 1 -11.71 -6.39 -7.79
C LEU A 1 -11.70 -7.41 -6.67
N THR A 2 -10.62 -7.43 -5.89
CA THR A 2 -10.48 -8.24 -4.68
C THR A 2 -10.48 -7.28 -3.50
N ILE A 3 -11.18 -7.61 -2.42
CA ILE A 3 -11.26 -6.77 -1.21
C ILE A 3 -10.72 -7.60 -0.06
N HIS A 4 -9.71 -7.07 0.63
CA HIS A 4 -9.16 -7.63 1.86
C HIS A 4 -9.67 -6.78 3.03
N VAL A 5 -10.54 -7.35 3.86
CA VAL A 5 -11.11 -6.65 5.02
C VAL A 5 -10.40 -7.13 6.26
N GLU A 6 -9.43 -6.36 6.74
CA GLU A 6 -8.73 -6.64 7.98
C GLU A 6 -8.92 -5.48 8.97
N ARG A 7 -8.97 -5.79 10.27
CA ARG A 7 -8.98 -4.78 11.33
C ARG A 7 -7.61 -4.73 11.95
N ALA A 8 -6.72 -3.96 11.34
CA ALA A 8 -5.38 -3.70 11.85
C ALA A 8 -5.15 -2.18 11.98
N ASP A 9 -4.51 -1.76 13.07
CA ASP A 9 -4.24 -0.35 13.38
C ASP A 9 -3.45 0.37 12.26
N GLU A 10 -2.61 -0.37 11.53
CA GLU A 10 -1.80 0.16 10.43
C GLU A 10 -2.68 0.64 9.26
N ILE A 11 -3.53 -0.23 8.71
CA ILE A 11 -4.41 0.11 7.56
C ILE A 11 -5.60 0.98 7.97
N GLU A 12 -5.92 1.07 9.27
CA GLU A 12 -6.87 2.06 9.79
C GLU A 12 -6.31 3.48 9.70
N ARG A 13 -5.00 3.64 9.93
CA ARG A 13 -4.35 4.96 10.05
C ARG A 13 -3.50 5.35 8.84
N SER A 14 -3.22 4.38 7.96
CA SER A 14 -2.36 4.52 6.81
C SER A 14 -3.12 4.31 5.51
N TRP A 15 -2.74 5.08 4.49
CA TRP A 15 -3.32 5.12 3.17
C TRP A 15 -2.25 4.70 2.16
N PHE A 16 -2.52 3.64 1.43
CA PHE A 16 -1.64 3.09 0.41
C PHE A 16 -2.30 3.21 -0.97
N VAL A 17 -1.56 3.71 -1.95
CA VAL A 17 -1.87 3.56 -3.38
C VAL A 17 -0.60 3.08 -4.04
N VAL A 18 -0.61 1.86 -4.57
CA VAL A 18 0.58 1.21 -5.10
C VAL A 18 0.29 0.67 -6.48
N TYR A 19 1.16 0.96 -7.44
CA TYR A 19 1.09 0.47 -8.80
C TYR A 19 2.37 -0.27 -9.15
N ASP A 20 2.25 -1.55 -9.50
CA ASP A 20 3.33 -2.48 -9.84
C ASP A 20 4.00 -2.19 -11.20
N GLY A 21 3.52 -1.17 -11.91
CA GLY A 21 4.03 -0.75 -13.22
C GLY A 21 3.61 -1.65 -14.37
N GLY A 22 2.74 -2.66 -14.14
CA GLY A 22 2.28 -3.58 -15.18
C GLY A 22 3.42 -4.33 -15.89
N GLY A 23 4.47 -4.69 -15.16
CA GLY A 23 5.66 -5.37 -15.70
C GLY A 23 6.75 -4.44 -16.25
N ALA A 24 6.59 -3.12 -16.13
CA ALA A 24 7.62 -2.15 -16.47
C ALA A 24 8.01 -1.31 -15.24
N ASP A 25 9.23 -1.50 -14.74
CA ASP A 25 9.73 -0.82 -13.52
C ASP A 25 9.66 0.71 -13.61
N VAL A 26 9.86 1.28 -14.80
CA VAL A 26 9.76 2.74 -15.02
C VAL A 26 8.37 3.31 -14.73
N ASN A 27 7.35 2.47 -14.73
CA ASN A 27 5.97 2.87 -14.46
C ASN A 27 5.57 2.67 -12.99
N LYS A 28 6.43 2.03 -12.17
CA LYS A 28 6.14 1.78 -10.76
C LYS A 28 6.01 3.09 -10.00
N CYS A 29 4.99 3.17 -9.15
CA CYS A 29 4.84 4.28 -8.23
C CYS A 29 4.02 3.88 -7.01
N ALA A 30 4.27 4.58 -5.91
CA ALA A 30 3.49 4.43 -4.69
C ALA A 30 3.26 5.76 -3.99
N LEU A 31 2.13 5.84 -3.29
CA LEU A 31 1.84 6.82 -2.25
C LEU A 31 1.58 6.06 -0.95
N LEU A 32 2.31 6.44 0.10
CA LEU A 32 2.07 6.02 1.46
C LEU A 32 1.89 7.26 2.32
N ALA A 33 0.78 7.35 3.04
CA ALA A 33 0.54 8.44 3.97
C ALA A 33 -0.21 7.99 5.22
N GLU A 34 0.05 8.65 6.35
CA GLU A 34 -0.73 8.51 7.57
C GLU A 34 -1.58 9.76 7.80
N GLU A 35 -2.82 9.58 8.29
CA GLU A 35 -3.62 10.71 8.78
C GLU A 35 -3.25 11.02 10.24
N ARG A 36 -2.60 12.16 10.48
CA ARG A 36 -2.10 12.55 11.82
C ARG A 36 -2.85 13.71 12.47
N ALA A 37 -3.68 14.40 11.69
CA ALA A 37 -4.57 15.46 12.15
C ALA A 37 -5.84 15.42 11.28
N SER A 38 -6.91 16.09 11.68
CA SER A 38 -8.14 16.16 10.87
C SER A 38 -7.80 16.62 9.44
N ARG A 39 -7.91 15.71 8.46
CA ARG A 39 -7.56 15.92 7.05
C ARG A 39 -6.09 16.26 6.78
N GLY A 40 -5.19 15.96 7.72
CA GLY A 40 -3.74 16.17 7.60
C GLY A 40 -3.03 14.86 7.32
N PHE A 41 -2.55 14.69 6.09
CA PHE A 41 -1.87 13.49 5.61
C PHE A 41 -0.37 13.73 5.51
N TYR A 42 0.42 12.80 6.06
CA TYR A 42 1.88 12.89 6.09
C TYR A 42 2.48 11.61 5.54
N GLY A 43 3.38 11.75 4.58
CA GLY A 43 3.90 10.60 3.87
C GLY A 43 4.79 10.99 2.71
N PHE A 44 4.92 10.07 1.76
CA PHE A 44 5.75 10.25 0.58
C PHE A 44 5.13 9.59 -0.65
N CYS A 45 5.48 10.15 -1.80
CA CYS A 45 5.36 9.45 -3.07
C CYS A 45 6.75 8.91 -3.45
N THR A 46 6.80 7.74 -4.06
CA THR A 46 8.04 7.19 -4.61
C THR A 46 7.81 6.65 -6.02
N TYR A 47 8.86 6.73 -6.83
CA TYR A 47 8.97 6.11 -8.15
C TYR A 47 10.15 5.13 -8.20
N ASP A 48 10.80 4.88 -7.06
CA ASP A 48 11.85 3.88 -6.95
C ASP A 48 11.24 2.47 -7.00
N PRO A 49 11.58 1.64 -8.00
CA PRO A 49 11.00 0.31 -8.18
C PRO A 49 11.17 -0.60 -6.96
N SER A 50 12.34 -0.55 -6.31
CA SER A 50 12.64 -1.42 -5.19
C SER A 50 11.80 -1.11 -3.95
N THR A 51 11.51 0.17 -3.73
CA THR A 51 10.62 0.61 -2.65
C THR A 51 9.17 0.21 -2.95
N VAL A 52 8.73 0.29 -4.21
CA VAL A 52 7.39 -0.13 -4.61
C VAL A 52 7.19 -1.62 -4.37
N ASP A 53 8.13 -2.45 -4.82
CA ASP A 53 8.07 -3.91 -4.62
C ASP A 53 8.05 -4.27 -3.13
N TRP A 54 8.87 -3.60 -2.32
CA TRP A 54 8.87 -3.81 -0.88
C TRP A 54 7.51 -3.49 -0.22
N ILE A 55 6.81 -2.44 -0.66
CA ILE A 55 5.48 -2.13 -0.14
C ILE A 55 4.46 -3.19 -0.56
N ILE A 56 4.51 -3.66 -1.82
CA ILE A 56 3.62 -4.72 -2.31
C ILE A 56 3.82 -6.00 -1.50
N ASP A 57 5.07 -6.44 -1.34
CA ASP A 57 5.42 -7.64 -0.58
C ASP A 57 4.92 -7.55 0.87
N HIS A 58 5.07 -6.39 1.52
CA HIS A 58 4.55 -6.16 2.87
C HIS A 58 3.02 -6.29 2.93
N LEU A 59 2.30 -5.65 1.99
CA LEU A 59 0.85 -5.68 1.96
C LEU A 59 0.32 -7.10 1.69
N GLU A 60 0.93 -7.83 0.76
CA GLU A 60 0.54 -9.21 0.46
C GLU A 60 0.86 -10.16 1.62
N SER A 61 2.05 -10.05 2.22
CA SER A 61 2.43 -10.91 3.33
C SER A 61 1.61 -10.64 4.60
N THR A 62 1.18 -9.40 4.81
CA THR A 62 0.48 -8.99 6.04
C THR A 62 -1.03 -9.13 5.90
N TYR A 63 -1.60 -8.76 4.74
CA TYR A 63 -3.04 -8.63 4.53
C TYR A 63 -3.58 -9.51 3.37
N GLY A 64 -2.70 -10.18 2.63
CA GLY A 64 -3.06 -10.97 1.45
C GLY A 64 -3.71 -12.33 1.74
N LEU A 65 -3.81 -12.74 3.01
CA LEU A 65 -4.50 -13.98 3.39
C LEU A 65 -6.02 -13.80 3.25
N LEU A 66 -6.60 -14.54 2.29
CA LEU A 66 -8.03 -14.62 2.07
C LEU A 66 -8.71 -15.33 3.26
N GLU A 67 -9.84 -14.79 3.76
CA GLU A 67 -10.82 -15.62 4.46
C GLU A 67 -11.30 -16.72 3.49
N PRO A 68 -11.23 -18.01 3.85
CA PRO A 68 -11.83 -19.07 3.05
C PRO A 68 -13.35 -18.87 2.98
N GLN A 69 -13.92 -18.96 1.77
CA GLN A 69 -15.39 -19.01 1.58
C GLN A 69 -16.01 -20.26 2.19
#